data_AF-A0A2N7VEL3-F1
#
_entry.id   AF-A0A2N7VEL3-F1
#
_cell.length_a   1.000
_cell.length_b   1.000
_cell.length_c   1.000
_cell.angle_alpha   90.00
_cell.angle_beta   90.00
_cell.angle_gamma   90.00
#
_symmetry.space_group_name_H-M   'P 1'
#
loop_
_entity.id
_entity.type
_entity.pdbx_description
1 polymer ?
#
loop_
_entity_poly.entity_id
_entity_poly.type
_entity_poly.pdbx_seq_one_letter_code
_entity_poly.pdbx_strand_id
1 'polypeptide(L)'
;MDMLNTRPTWLGALLPLLMVWQYGDRDMARGELYRMALSADAAAHSAKALQDVVDILDNDGIELVSCREELRSIVKGALLTFNQLPPCAPVALAAEHRGRLQ
;
A
#
# COMPACT_ATOMS: atom_id res chain seq x y z
N MET A 1 -22.11 -21.30 -7.62
CA MET A 1 -22.01 -19.92 -7.12
C MET A 1 -20.57 -19.49 -7.36
N ASP A 2 -20.33 -18.75 -8.44
CA ASP A 2 -19.02 -18.17 -8.71
C ASP A 2 -18.72 -17.14 -7.62
N MET A 3 -17.70 -17.41 -6.80
CA MET A 3 -17.08 -16.40 -5.96
C MET A 3 -16.45 -15.40 -6.91
N LEU A 4 -17.19 -14.31 -7.21
CA LEU A 4 -16.62 -13.13 -7.85
C LEU A 4 -15.32 -12.83 -7.12
N ASN A 5 -14.23 -12.93 -7.86
CA ASN A 5 -12.88 -12.66 -7.38
C ASN A 5 -12.81 -11.14 -7.16
N THR A 6 -13.48 -10.64 -6.12
CA THR A 6 -13.42 -9.27 -5.64
C THR A 6 -12.08 -9.10 -4.96
N ARG A 7 -11.00 -9.24 -5.74
CA ARG A 7 -9.71 -8.70 -5.36
C ARG A 7 -9.95 -7.21 -5.15
N PRO A 8 -9.76 -6.69 -3.93
CA PRO A 8 -9.90 -5.27 -3.69
C PRO A 8 -8.95 -4.54 -4.65
N THR A 9 -9.50 -3.84 -5.63
CA THR A 9 -8.71 -2.98 -6.49
C THR A 9 -8.67 -1.59 -5.87
N TRP A 10 -7.59 -0.87 -6.13
CA TRP A 10 -7.44 0.53 -5.74
C TRP A 10 -8.63 1.37 -6.23
N LEU A 11 -9.12 1.09 -7.44
CA LEU A 11 -10.32 1.72 -7.99
C LEU A 11 -11.59 1.39 -7.19
N GLY A 12 -11.74 0.13 -6.77
CA GLY A 12 -12.86 -0.32 -5.94
C GLY A 12 -12.91 0.34 -4.56
N ALA A 13 -11.75 0.75 -4.02
CA ALA A 13 -11.67 1.55 -2.79
C ALA A 13 -11.85 3.06 -3.04
N LEU A 14 -11.34 3.57 -4.17
CA LEU A 14 -11.37 4.99 -4.51
C LEU A 14 -12.79 5.52 -4.73
N LEU A 15 -13.60 4.80 -5.51
CA LEU A 15 -14.92 5.27 -5.92
C LEU A 15 -15.85 5.52 -4.72
N PRO A 16 -15.94 4.61 -3.72
CA PRO A 16 -16.67 4.90 -2.49
C PRO A 16 -16.13 6.12 -1.74
N LEU A 17 -14.81 6.29 -1.65
CA LEU A 17 -14.20 7.43 -0.95
C LEU A 17 -14.51 8.76 -1.64
N LEU A 18 -14.53 8.78 -2.98
CA LEU A 18 -14.95 9.97 -3.74
C LEU A 18 -16.43 10.30 -3.53
N MET A 19 -17.28 9.29 -3.40
CA MET A 19 -18.69 9.49 -3.04
C MET A 19 -18.84 10.08 -1.64
N VAL A 20 -18.09 9.58 -0.65
CA VAL A 20 -18.06 10.16 0.70
C VAL A 20 -17.50 11.58 0.68
N TRP A 21 -16.48 11.86 -0.12
CA TRP A 21 -15.96 13.22 -0.29
C TRP A 21 -17.02 14.18 -0.86
N GLN A 22 -17.79 13.73 -1.85
CA GLN A 22 -18.76 14.57 -2.53
C GLN A 22 -20.03 14.80 -1.69
N TYR A 23 -20.50 13.77 -0.97
CA TYR A 23 -21.82 13.76 -0.35
C TYR A 23 -21.84 13.50 1.16
N GLY A 24 -20.69 13.21 1.78
CA GLY A 24 -20.59 12.81 3.19
C GLY A 24 -19.47 13.54 3.93
N ASP A 25 -18.84 12.82 4.87
CA ASP A 25 -17.76 13.37 5.70
C ASP A 25 -16.47 13.56 4.88
N ARG A 26 -16.23 14.82 4.51
CA ARG A 26 -15.04 15.23 3.76
C ARG A 26 -13.75 15.03 4.52
N ASP A 27 -13.74 15.18 5.84
CA ASP A 27 -12.51 15.04 6.63
C ASP A 27 -12.15 13.56 6.78
N MET A 28 -13.14 12.68 6.95
CA MET A 28 -12.93 11.23 6.86
C MET A 28 -12.40 10.84 5.48
N ALA A 29 -13.07 11.28 4.41
CA ALA A 29 -12.63 10.98 3.04
C ALA A 29 -11.22 11.52 2.76
N ARG A 30 -10.86 12.71 3.26
CA ARG A 30 -9.50 13.25 3.15
C ARG A 30 -8.47 12.32 3.78
N GLY A 31 -8.74 11.87 5.01
CA GLY A 31 -7.83 11.02 5.76
C GLY A 31 -7.63 9.65 5.11
N GLU A 32 -8.68 9.06 4.55
CA GLU A 32 -8.59 7.79 3.82
C GLU A 32 -7.88 7.95 2.46
N LEU A 33 -8.19 9.01 1.70
CA LEU A 33 -7.50 9.31 0.44
C LEU A 33 -6.01 9.58 0.64
N TYR A 34 -5.64 10.28 1.73
CA TYR A 34 -4.24 10.52 2.08
C TYR A 34 -3.51 9.20 2.40
N ARG A 35 -4.13 8.30 3.17
CA ARG A 35 -3.55 6.98 3.47
C ARG A 35 -3.41 6.11 2.23
N MET A 36 -4.38 6.19 1.33
CA MET A 36 -4.34 5.54 0.03
C MET A 36 -3.15 6.08 -0.77
N ALA A 37 -2.97 7.40 -0.89
CA ALA A 37 -1.81 7.98 -1.57
C ALA A 37 -0.46 7.50 -0.99
N LEU A 38 -0.29 7.55 0.33
CA LEU A 38 0.93 7.05 0.99
C LEU A 38 1.19 5.57 0.68
N SER A 39 0.14 4.75 0.69
CA SER A 39 0.27 3.33 0.40
C SER A 39 0.63 3.08 -1.07
N ALA A 40 0.23 3.95 -1.99
CA ALA A 40 0.59 3.86 -3.41
C ALA A 40 2.07 4.19 -3.62
N ASP A 41 2.56 5.24 -2.96
CA ASP A 41 3.97 5.63 -3.02
C ASP A 41 4.86 4.53 -2.44
N ALA A 42 4.47 3.95 -1.30
CA ALA A 42 5.19 2.82 -0.70
C ALA A 42 5.20 1.58 -1.61
N ALA A 43 4.08 1.28 -2.27
CA ALA A 43 4.01 0.19 -3.24
C ALA A 43 4.90 0.44 -4.46
N ALA A 44 4.94 1.68 -4.99
CA ALA A 44 5.79 2.05 -6.11
C ALA A 44 7.28 1.94 -5.75
N HIS A 45 7.70 2.47 -4.59
CA HIS A 45 9.08 2.34 -4.11
C HIS A 45 9.46 0.87 -3.90
N SER A 46 8.56 0.06 -3.37
CA SER A 46 8.82 -1.36 -3.15
C SER A 46 8.91 -2.13 -4.46
N ALA A 47 8.07 -1.83 -5.45
CA ALA A 47 8.18 -2.41 -6.78
C ALA A 47 9.52 -2.06 -7.44
N LYS A 48 9.99 -0.82 -7.31
CA LYS A 48 11.31 -0.41 -7.80
C LYS A 48 12.44 -1.15 -7.08
N ALA A 49 12.38 -1.23 -5.75
CA ALA A 49 13.36 -1.99 -4.95
C ALA A 49 13.40 -3.47 -5.34
N LEU A 50 12.24 -4.09 -5.62
CA LEU A 50 12.18 -5.47 -6.11
C LEU A 50 12.78 -5.62 -7.51
N GLN A 51 12.55 -4.65 -8.41
CA GLN A 51 13.19 -4.64 -9.72
C GLN A 51 14.71 -4.52 -9.59
N ASP A 52 15.21 -3.65 -8.71
CA ASP A 52 16.65 -3.50 -8.47
C ASP A 52 17.28 -4.81 -7.95
N VAL A 53 16.56 -5.55 -7.10
CA VAL A 53 16.97 -6.89 -6.66
C VAL A 53 17.05 -7.87 -7.83
N VAL A 54 16.03 -7.89 -8.71
CA VAL A 54 16.03 -8.76 -9.89
C VAL A 54 17.19 -8.40 -10.82
N ASP A 55 17.41 -7.11 -11.09
CA ASP A 55 18.48 -6.63 -11.96
C ASP A 55 19.87 -7.03 -11.44
N ILE A 56 20.06 -7.02 -10.11
CA ILE A 56 21.29 -7.50 -9.46
C ILE A 56 21.45 -9.02 -9.62
N LEU A 57 20.35 -9.78 -9.49
CA LEU A 57 20.37 -11.25 -9.56
C LEU A 57 20.57 -11.77 -10.99
N ASP A 58 20.02 -11.06 -11.98
CA ASP A 58 20.10 -11.42 -13.41
C ASP A 58 21.44 -11.04 -14.05
N ASN A 59 22.31 -10.32 -13.33
CA ASN A 59 23.62 -9.92 -13.84
C ASN A 59 24.61 -11.11 -13.75
N ASP A 60 24.69 -11.87 -14.84
CA ASP A 60 25.59 -13.02 -15.07
C ASP A 60 27.08 -12.61 -14.91
N GLY A 61 27.53 -12.54 -13.66
CA GLY A 61 28.89 -12.12 -13.31
C GLY A 61 29.07 -11.71 -11.85
N ILE A 62 27.98 -11.52 -11.10
CA ILE A 62 28.03 -11.15 -9.69
C ILE A 62 27.96 -12.41 -8.82
N GLU A 63 28.99 -12.68 -8.03
CA GLU A 63 28.86 -13.67 -6.95
C GLU A 63 27.85 -13.16 -5.93
N LEU A 64 26.80 -13.94 -5.64
CA LEU A 64 25.75 -13.62 -4.66
C LEU A 64 26.30 -13.18 -3.29
N VAL A 65 27.47 -13.68 -2.90
CA VAL A 65 28.16 -13.27 -1.67
C VAL A 65 28.61 -11.80 -1.75
N SER A 66 29.06 -11.34 -2.91
CA SER A 66 29.51 -9.97 -3.14
C SER A 66 28.37 -8.94 -3.13
N CYS A 67 27.15 -9.34 -3.49
CA CYS A 67 25.98 -8.44 -3.53
C CYS A 67 25.08 -8.52 -2.29
N ARG A 68 25.40 -9.38 -1.31
CA ARG A 68 24.55 -9.62 -0.13
C ARG A 68 24.20 -8.35 0.65
N GLU A 69 25.18 -7.48 0.89
CA GLU A 69 24.94 -6.25 1.66
C GLU A 69 24.15 -5.21 0.85
N GLU A 70 24.32 -5.17 -0.46
CA GLU A 70 23.55 -4.31 -1.37
C GLU A 70 22.08 -4.73 -1.40
N LEU A 71 21.81 -6.03 -1.62
CA LEU A 71 20.46 -6.61 -1.54
C LEU A 71 19.83 -6.36 -0.17
N ARG A 72 20.59 -6.53 0.92
CA ARG A 72 20.11 -6.25 2.28
C ARG A 72 19.74 -4.78 2.47
N SER A 73 20.51 -3.87 1.90
CA SER A 73 20.24 -2.43 1.95
C SER A 73 18.94 -2.09 1.22
N ILE A 74 18.75 -2.61 0.00
CA ILE A 74 17.56 -2.40 -0.82
C ILE A 74 16.30 -2.90 -0.09
N VAL A 75 16.35 -4.14 0.43
CA VAL A 75 15.22 -4.72 1.17
C VAL A 75 14.90 -3.94 2.45
N LYS A 76 15.93 -3.51 3.20
CA LYS A 76 15.73 -2.67 4.39
C LYS A 76 15.09 -1.33 4.05
N GLY A 77 15.48 -0.71 2.93
CA GLY A 77 14.89 0.53 2.45
C GLY A 77 13.39 0.37 2.19
N ALA A 78 12.99 -0.67 1.44
CA ALA A 78 11.59 -0.98 1.18
C ALA A 78 10.79 -1.24 2.48
N LEU A 79 11.36 -2.02 3.41
CA LEU A 79 10.73 -2.30 4.71
C LEU A 79 10.55 -1.03 5.57
N LEU A 80 11.51 -0.11 5.53
CA LEU A 80 11.40 1.18 6.23
C LEU A 80 10.22 1.99 5.68
N THR A 81 10.05 2.02 4.36
CA THR A 81 8.91 2.69 3.71
C THR A 81 7.58 2.11 4.16
N PHE A 82 7.46 0.79 4.28
CA PHE A 82 6.26 0.16 4.83
C PHE A 82 6.02 0.48 6.31
N ASN A 83 7.06 0.54 7.13
CA ASN A 83 6.92 0.88 8.56
C ASN A 83 6.45 2.33 8.81
N GLN A 84 6.63 3.22 7.83
CA GLN A 84 6.15 4.60 7.91
C GLN A 84 4.67 4.73 7.52
N LEU A 85 4.07 3.69 6.95
CA LEU A 85 2.66 3.71 6.61
C LEU A 85 1.79 3.70 7.88
N PRO A 86 0.74 4.53 7.92
CA PRO A 86 -0.25 4.45 8.98
C PRO A 86 -0.90 3.06 8.96
N PRO A 87 -1.29 2.50 10.13
CA PRO A 87 -1.87 1.17 10.21
C PRO A 87 -3.09 1.04 9.29
N CYS A 88 -3.08 0.02 8.42
CA CYS A 88 -4.05 -0.21 7.34
C CYS A 88 -5.49 -0.50 7.79
N ALA A 89 -5.83 -0.32 9.06
CA ALA A 89 -7.20 -0.48 9.52
C ALA A 89 -8.07 0.63 8.89
N PRO A 90 -9.08 0.29 8.07
CA PRO A 90 -10.00 1.29 7.54
C PRO A 90 -10.71 1.94 8.73
N VAL A 91 -10.53 3.24 8.92
CA VAL A 91 -11.25 3.96 9.99
C VAL A 91 -12.73 4.04 9.63
N ALA A 92 -13.05 3.98 8.33
CA ALA A 92 -14.42 3.87 7.81
C ALA A 92 -15.23 2.70 8.42
N LEU A 93 -14.61 1.54 8.67
CA LEU A 93 -15.28 0.38 9.28
C LEU A 93 -15.60 0.60 10.77
N ALA A 94 -14.78 1.39 11.46
CA ALA A 94 -15.02 1.77 12.85
C ALA A 94 -16.09 2.87 12.98
N ALA A 95 -16.18 3.78 12.00
CA ALA A 95 -17.19 4.84 11.97
C ALA A 95 -18.61 4.29 11.77
N GLU A 96 -18.80 3.31 10.86
CA GLU A 96 -20.10 2.64 10.68
C GLU A 96 -20.55 1.86 11.93
N HIS A 97 -19.63 1.32 12.72
CA HIS A 97 -19.95 0.64 13.98
C HIS A 97 -20.41 1.61 15.07
N ARG A 98 -19.86 2.84 15.11
CA ARG A 98 -20.29 3.87 16.08
C ARG A 98 -21.64 4.48 15.75
N GLY A 99 -21.97 4.64 14.48
CA GLY A 99 -23.25 5.19 14.03
C GLY A 99 -24.46 4.27 14.25
N ARG A 100 -24.26 2.96 14.46
CA ARG A 100 -25.33 1.99 14.75
C ARG A 100 -25.60 1.75 16.24
N LEU A 101 -24.82 2.36 17.13
CA LEU A 101 -24.93 2.21 18.60
C LEU A 101 -25.47 3.46 19.29
N GLN A 102 -26.01 4.41 18.53
CA GLN A 102 -26.78 5.57 19.01
C GLN A 102 -28.18 5.53 18.43
#